data_AF-A0A7Y2XEI7-F1
#
_entry.id   AF-A0A7Y2XEI7-F1
#
_cell.length_a   1.000
_cell.length_b   1.000
_cell.length_c   1.000
_cell.angle_alpha   90.00
_cell.angle_beta   90.00
_cell.angle_gamma   90.00
#
_symmetry.space_group_name_H-M   'P 1'
#
loop_
_entity.id
_entity.type
_entity.pdbx_description
1 polymer ?
#
loop_
_entity_poly.entity_id
_entity_poly.type
_entity_poly.pdbx_seq_one_letter_code
_entity_poly.pdbx_strand_id
1 'polypeptide(L)'
;MKKLIVISIALVTFVGSITAQSKYIDGVWKLTEMNEAGEVYPVNMHVVFKEAGEINISGANVGTWSQNETENTFTISCPYLGILDGENKIEALNDTELKLSNANGDINSFQKISLPKHKELNNKITGDWFFEKMEIKGETDVVGSLVELNKNGIFYIRDRVFGTWDYNESSNTIILDNKDFKGEYAISQPNKNELVLNLDEINMYFSKIDKQKIIDENKESGLLGTWEFKDVPYEGATTFITFNEPDTFTIIQKEEGMSSKFGGAWMFNKNEMTFMMVGLRSEDVFKGENKIVTMNGEAIELENKGTIYKGAIKVKEEQKISKIKRLAFTDDDFYTEDGDFKYDEEEESENLPWLNWLEMKNDLLDVSQLVYNYSVLIEGTESFETKILTANVQANLEEEGFEIDYIFDGYDSYSNISELRTNRNYSDPLYPFSSNGTLYRVIGEEQITTPAGTFECTVLEAVGYSGVLKKLWMVNDKIGVYAKIIEENPDENSGYYYIYELKEIK
;
A
#
# COMPACT_ATOMS: atom_id res chain seq x y z
N MET A 1 45.26 -4.96 33.33
CA MET A 1 44.86 -6.22 32.67
C MET A 1 43.39 -6.47 32.96
N LYS A 2 42.50 -6.01 32.08
CA LYS A 2 41.07 -6.36 32.08
C LYS A 2 40.73 -6.73 30.64
N LYS A 3 40.17 -7.93 30.48
CA LYS A 3 39.86 -8.55 29.19
C LYS A 3 38.74 -7.73 28.52
N LEU A 4 39.00 -7.23 27.32
CA LEU A 4 37.93 -6.82 26.41
C LEU A 4 37.24 -8.09 25.92
N ILE A 5 35.97 -8.26 26.26
CA ILE A 5 35.09 -9.20 25.57
C ILE A 5 34.50 -8.42 24.41
N VAL A 6 35.01 -8.68 23.20
CA VAL A 6 34.40 -8.22 21.96
C VAL A 6 33.27 -9.18 21.66
N ILE A 7 32.03 -8.73 21.85
CA ILE A 7 30.84 -9.42 21.36
C ILE A 7 30.78 -9.17 19.86
N SER A 8 31.27 -10.13 19.09
CA SER A 8 31.05 -10.17 17.65
C SER A 8 29.57 -10.48 17.42
N ILE A 9 28.77 -9.45 17.14
CA ILE A 9 27.46 -9.65 16.52
C ILE A 9 27.73 -10.24 15.14
N ALA A 10 27.48 -11.54 15.00
CA ALA A 10 27.36 -12.16 13.70
C ALA A 10 26.10 -11.59 13.06
N LEU A 11 26.26 -10.49 12.32
CA LEU A 11 25.30 -10.13 11.29
C LEU A 11 25.30 -11.32 10.31
N VAL A 12 24.28 -12.18 10.42
CA VAL A 12 23.91 -13.06 9.31
C VAL A 12 23.33 -12.13 8.26
N THR A 13 24.21 -11.41 7.56
CA THR A 13 23.90 -11.00 6.20
C THR A 13 23.66 -12.31 5.47
N PHE A 14 22.40 -12.59 5.16
CA PHE A 14 22.05 -13.56 4.14
C PHE A 14 22.59 -12.99 2.83
N VAL A 15 23.90 -13.11 2.63
CA VAL A 15 24.50 -13.04 1.32
C VAL A 15 24.09 -14.36 0.68
N GLY A 16 22.83 -14.42 0.26
CA GLY A 16 22.44 -15.34 -0.78
C GLY A 16 23.38 -15.02 -1.92
N SER A 17 24.38 -15.88 -2.13
CA SER A 17 25.18 -15.86 -3.33
C SER A 17 24.18 -15.87 -4.47
N ILE A 18 23.99 -14.73 -5.13
CA ILE A 18 23.21 -14.64 -6.36
C ILE A 18 24.08 -15.32 -7.42
N THR A 19 24.17 -16.64 -7.35
CA THR A 19 24.55 -17.44 -8.50
C THR A 19 23.41 -17.27 -9.48
N ALA A 20 23.68 -16.54 -10.57
CA ALA A 20 22.75 -16.43 -11.69
C ALA A 20 22.24 -17.84 -12.01
N GLN A 21 20.94 -18.04 -11.87
CA GLN A 21 20.32 -19.34 -12.09
C GLN A 21 20.40 -19.71 -13.58
N SER A 22 20.26 -20.99 -13.92
CA SER A 22 20.49 -21.46 -15.29
C SER A 22 19.64 -20.72 -16.32
N LYS A 23 20.27 -20.28 -17.41
CA LYS A 23 19.67 -19.46 -18.48
C LYS A 23 18.51 -20.13 -19.23
N TYR A 24 18.35 -21.45 -19.10
CA TYR A 24 17.34 -22.22 -19.82
C TYR A 24 15.96 -22.16 -19.16
N ILE A 25 15.91 -21.97 -17.84
CA ILE A 25 14.67 -21.99 -17.06
C ILE A 25 14.00 -20.63 -17.02
N ASP A 26 14.78 -19.55 -17.13
CA ASP A 26 14.24 -18.19 -17.27
C ASP A 26 13.23 -18.11 -18.44
N GLY A 27 12.02 -17.61 -18.15
CA GLY A 27 10.94 -17.48 -19.12
C GLY A 27 9.55 -17.79 -18.57
N VAL A 28 8.57 -17.84 -19.49
CA VAL A 28 7.17 -18.13 -19.16
C VAL A 28 6.85 -19.57 -19.57
N TRP A 29 6.35 -20.32 -18.60
CA TRP A 29 6.05 -21.74 -18.71
C TRP A 29 4.57 -21.98 -18.43
N LYS A 30 4.00 -22.93 -19.15
CA LYS A 30 2.63 -23.39 -18.98
C LYS A 30 2.64 -24.77 -18.34
N LEU A 31 2.05 -24.87 -17.16
CA LEU A 31 1.74 -26.14 -16.52
C LEU A 31 0.37 -26.61 -17.03
N THR A 32 0.38 -27.67 -17.85
CA THR A 32 -0.83 -28.20 -18.50
C THR A 32 -1.49 -29.33 -17.71
N GLU A 33 -0.70 -30.06 -16.93
CA GLU A 33 -1.15 -31.23 -16.17
C GLU A 33 -0.34 -31.32 -14.87
N MET A 34 -1.01 -31.73 -13.81
CA MET A 34 -0.39 -32.02 -12.52
C MET A 34 -0.69 -33.48 -12.16
N ASN A 35 0.34 -34.26 -11.85
CA ASN A 35 0.20 -35.65 -11.44
C ASN A 35 0.42 -35.76 -9.93
N GLU A 36 -0.58 -36.22 -9.19
CA GLU A 36 -0.52 -36.39 -7.74
C GLU A 36 -1.02 -37.78 -7.37
N ALA A 37 -0.15 -38.59 -6.75
CA ALA A 37 -0.47 -39.95 -6.30
C ALA A 37 -1.03 -40.86 -7.42
N GLY A 38 -0.56 -40.66 -8.66
CA GLY A 38 -1.00 -41.40 -9.84
C GLY A 38 -2.28 -40.89 -10.49
N GLU A 39 -2.90 -39.82 -9.99
CA GLU A 39 -4.01 -39.13 -10.64
C GLU A 39 -3.52 -37.92 -11.43
N VAL A 40 -4.05 -37.74 -12.65
CA VAL A 40 -3.68 -36.62 -13.52
C VAL A 40 -4.79 -35.57 -13.53
N TYR A 41 -4.44 -34.37 -13.07
CA TYR A 41 -5.31 -33.21 -13.01
C TYR A 41 -4.95 -32.25 -14.17
N PRO A 42 -5.91 -31.89 -15.04
CA PRO A 42 -5.66 -30.86 -16.04
C PRO A 42 -5.49 -29.50 -15.34
N VAL A 43 -4.41 -28.80 -15.65
CA VAL A 43 -4.09 -27.47 -15.12
C VAL A 43 -3.93 -26.51 -16.31
N ASN A 44 -4.24 -25.24 -16.10
CA ASN A 44 -3.95 -24.21 -17.09
C ASN A 44 -3.34 -23.01 -16.38
N MET A 45 -2.13 -23.21 -15.87
CA MET A 45 -1.40 -22.23 -15.07
C MET A 45 -0.16 -21.75 -15.81
N HIS A 46 0.04 -20.43 -15.83
CA HIS A 46 1.26 -19.81 -16.32
C HIS A 46 2.17 -19.49 -15.13
N VAL A 47 3.42 -19.95 -15.22
CA VAL A 47 4.45 -19.75 -14.21
C VAL A 47 5.61 -19.03 -14.88
N VAL A 48 6.01 -17.90 -14.31
CA VAL A 48 7.15 -17.12 -14.79
C VAL A 48 8.32 -17.36 -13.86
N PHE A 49 9.35 -18.05 -14.35
CA PHE A 49 10.62 -18.20 -13.64
C PHE A 49 11.55 -17.08 -14.07
N LYS A 50 12.02 -16.26 -13.14
CA LYS A 50 13.01 -15.20 -13.42
C LYS A 50 14.42 -15.65 -13.06
N GLU A 51 15.41 -15.18 -13.83
CA GLU A 51 16.84 -15.42 -13.60
C GLU A 51 17.33 -15.11 -12.17
N ALA A 52 16.65 -14.19 -11.47
CA ALA A 52 16.92 -13.85 -10.07
C ALA A 52 16.46 -14.91 -9.05
N GLY A 53 15.85 -16.02 -9.49
CA GLY A 53 15.30 -17.06 -8.62
C GLY A 53 13.89 -16.75 -8.12
N GLU A 54 13.17 -15.81 -8.72
CA GLU A 54 11.78 -15.48 -8.36
C GLU A 54 10.78 -16.28 -9.20
N ILE A 55 9.64 -16.62 -8.58
CA ILE A 55 8.48 -17.22 -9.23
C ILE A 55 7.35 -16.19 -9.25
N ASN A 56 6.88 -15.85 -10.44
CA ASN A 56 5.69 -15.01 -10.62
C ASN A 56 4.52 -15.83 -11.16
N ILE A 57 3.36 -15.73 -10.49
CA ILE A 57 2.08 -16.31 -10.93
C ILE A 57 1.03 -15.20 -10.85
N SER A 58 0.25 -15.02 -11.92
CA SER A 58 -0.79 -13.99 -12.01
C SER A 58 -0.32 -12.56 -11.70
N GLY A 59 0.92 -12.23 -12.08
CA GLY A 59 1.52 -10.91 -11.90
C GLY A 59 2.16 -10.66 -10.52
N ALA A 60 1.97 -11.56 -9.55
CA ALA A 60 2.56 -11.44 -8.22
C ALA A 60 3.80 -12.32 -8.08
N ASN A 61 4.81 -11.85 -7.34
CA ASN A 61 5.87 -12.73 -6.83
C ASN A 61 5.30 -13.57 -5.70
N VAL A 62 5.32 -14.89 -5.88
CA VAL A 62 4.66 -15.86 -4.99
C VAL A 62 5.62 -16.91 -4.44
N GLY A 63 6.91 -16.79 -4.74
CA GLY A 63 7.87 -17.80 -4.34
C GLY A 63 9.23 -17.66 -4.97
N THR A 64 10.10 -18.62 -4.67
CA THR A 64 11.45 -18.67 -5.20
C THR A 64 11.77 -20.02 -5.80
N TRP A 65 12.76 -20.07 -6.68
CA TRP A 65 13.29 -21.31 -7.24
C TRP A 65 14.81 -21.29 -7.30
N SER A 66 15.39 -22.50 -7.29
CA SER A 66 16.83 -22.69 -7.53
C SER A 66 17.10 -24.02 -8.22
N GLN A 67 18.10 -24.05 -9.10
CA GLN A 67 18.56 -25.28 -9.75
C GLN A 67 19.94 -25.68 -9.23
N ASN A 68 20.11 -26.97 -8.91
CA ASN A 68 21.42 -27.57 -8.71
C ASN A 68 21.76 -28.44 -9.94
N GLU A 69 22.62 -27.94 -10.81
CA GLU A 69 23.03 -28.67 -12.04
C GLU A 69 23.84 -29.93 -11.74
N THR A 70 24.56 -30.00 -10.60
CA THR A 70 25.39 -31.16 -10.25
C THR A 70 24.55 -32.33 -9.77
N GLU A 71 23.51 -32.02 -8.98
CA GLU A 71 22.58 -33.02 -8.44
C GLU A 71 21.37 -33.23 -9.36
N ASN A 72 21.24 -32.41 -10.40
CA ASN A 72 20.13 -32.38 -11.34
C ASN A 72 18.77 -32.22 -10.62
N THR A 73 18.76 -31.33 -9.62
CA THR A 73 17.59 -31.01 -8.80
C THR A 73 17.10 -29.58 -9.06
N PHE A 74 15.81 -29.38 -8.82
CA PHE A 74 15.09 -28.13 -8.96
C PHE A 74 14.25 -27.90 -7.72
N THR A 75 14.63 -26.93 -6.90
CA THR A 75 13.94 -26.59 -5.67
C THR A 75 12.97 -25.45 -5.94
N ILE A 76 11.72 -25.66 -5.59
CA ILE A 76 10.65 -24.65 -5.66
C ILE A 76 10.24 -24.35 -4.22
N SER A 77 10.09 -23.08 -3.89
CA SER A 77 9.41 -22.65 -2.67
C SER A 77 8.24 -21.78 -3.09
N CYS A 78 7.08 -22.40 -3.31
CA CYS A 78 5.88 -21.73 -3.79
C CYS A 78 4.65 -22.60 -3.45
N PRO A 79 3.85 -22.22 -2.43
CA PRO A 79 2.72 -23.03 -1.98
C PRO A 79 1.64 -23.21 -3.06
N TYR A 80 1.55 -22.29 -4.04
CA TYR A 80 0.59 -22.37 -5.15
C TYR A 80 0.89 -23.49 -6.16
N LEU A 81 2.10 -24.06 -6.13
CA LEU A 81 2.49 -25.18 -6.99
C LEU A 81 2.29 -26.54 -6.31
N GLY A 82 1.74 -26.55 -5.08
CA GLY A 82 1.29 -27.74 -4.38
C GLY A 82 2.38 -28.80 -4.26
N ILE A 83 2.18 -29.93 -4.91
CA ILE A 83 3.07 -31.10 -4.89
C ILE A 83 4.49 -30.85 -5.42
N LEU A 84 4.71 -29.72 -6.09
CA LEU A 84 6.02 -29.32 -6.60
C LEU A 84 6.78 -28.45 -5.59
N ASP A 85 6.16 -28.04 -4.48
CA ASP A 85 6.84 -27.33 -3.41
C ASP A 85 7.90 -28.24 -2.74
N GLY A 86 9.12 -27.73 -2.61
CA GLY A 86 10.30 -28.46 -2.17
C GLY A 86 11.24 -28.85 -3.31
N GLU A 87 12.07 -29.86 -3.05
CA GLU A 87 13.08 -30.35 -3.99
C GLU A 87 12.47 -31.36 -4.98
N ASN A 88 12.69 -31.12 -6.27
CA ASN A 88 12.28 -31.99 -7.35
C ASN A 88 13.50 -32.46 -8.15
N LYS A 89 13.42 -33.62 -8.78
CA LYS A 89 14.43 -34.08 -9.74
C LYS A 89 14.06 -33.65 -11.15
N ILE A 90 15.03 -33.15 -11.91
CA ILE A 90 14.82 -32.74 -13.30
C ILE A 90 14.86 -33.98 -14.18
N GLU A 91 13.72 -34.39 -14.73
CA GLU A 91 13.63 -35.53 -15.65
C GLU A 91 13.92 -35.12 -17.10
N ALA A 92 13.57 -33.89 -17.47
CA ALA A 92 13.92 -33.30 -18.76
C ALA A 92 13.98 -31.77 -18.65
N LEU A 93 14.95 -31.16 -19.32
CA LEU A 93 15.05 -29.71 -19.47
C LEU A 93 15.60 -29.38 -20.85
N ASN A 94 14.81 -28.66 -21.64
CA ASN A 94 15.19 -28.10 -22.94
C ASN A 94 14.44 -26.78 -23.21
N ASP A 95 14.63 -26.19 -24.39
CA ASP A 95 14.04 -24.89 -24.77
C ASP A 95 12.51 -24.88 -24.85
N THR A 96 11.86 -26.04 -24.81
CA THR A 96 10.40 -26.20 -24.97
C THR A 96 9.73 -26.91 -23.80
N GLU A 97 10.48 -27.66 -23.00
CA GLU A 97 9.93 -28.57 -21.99
C GLU A 97 10.80 -28.61 -20.74
N LEU A 98 10.15 -28.54 -19.58
CA LEU A 98 10.72 -28.82 -18.26
C LEU A 98 9.86 -29.90 -17.60
N LYS A 99 10.45 -31.04 -17.27
CA LYS A 99 9.81 -32.14 -16.54
C LYS A 99 10.45 -32.30 -15.17
N LEU A 100 9.61 -32.27 -14.14
CA LEU A 100 10.03 -32.40 -12.75
C LEU A 100 9.35 -33.62 -12.13
N SER A 101 10.13 -34.43 -11.39
CA SER A 101 9.59 -35.48 -10.53
C SER A 101 9.71 -35.08 -9.06
N ASN A 102 8.61 -35.17 -8.33
CA ASN A 102 8.59 -34.88 -6.89
C ASN A 102 9.11 -36.09 -6.08
N ALA A 103 9.14 -35.96 -4.75
CA ALA A 103 9.60 -37.03 -3.84
C ALA A 103 8.76 -38.33 -3.93
N ASN A 104 7.51 -38.25 -4.41
CA ASN A 104 6.65 -39.42 -4.62
C ASN A 104 6.89 -40.09 -5.99
N GLY A 105 7.72 -39.50 -6.84
CA GLY A 105 7.99 -39.97 -8.20
C GLY A 105 6.95 -39.51 -9.23
N ASP A 106 6.01 -38.64 -8.85
CA ASP A 106 5.02 -38.10 -9.78
C ASP A 106 5.70 -37.09 -10.73
N ILE A 107 5.49 -37.26 -12.04
CA ILE A 107 6.13 -36.43 -13.08
C ILE A 107 5.15 -35.36 -13.55
N ASN A 108 5.60 -34.10 -13.48
CA ASN A 108 4.86 -32.91 -13.88
C ASN A 108 5.59 -32.20 -15.02
N SER A 109 4.86 -31.73 -16.03
CA SER A 109 5.43 -31.18 -17.26
C SER A 109 5.04 -29.72 -17.47
N PHE A 110 6.04 -28.90 -17.72
CA PHE A 110 5.91 -27.50 -18.09
C PHE A 110 6.30 -27.34 -19.56
N GLN A 111 5.46 -26.64 -20.33
CA GLN A 111 5.75 -26.25 -21.69
C GLN A 111 6.24 -24.80 -21.72
N LYS A 112 7.42 -24.52 -22.30
CA LYS A 112 7.87 -23.14 -22.49
C LYS A 112 7.00 -22.48 -23.55
N ILE A 113 6.39 -21.35 -23.20
CA ILE A 113 5.54 -20.58 -24.12
C ILE A 113 6.17 -19.24 -24.51
N SER A 114 7.15 -18.76 -23.75
CA SER A 114 7.97 -17.63 -24.17
C SER A 114 8.97 -18.04 -25.25
N LEU A 115 9.30 -17.11 -26.14
CA LEU A 115 10.37 -17.31 -27.11
C LEU A 115 11.72 -17.61 -26.42
N PRO A 116 12.61 -18.38 -27.06
CA PRO A 116 13.97 -18.56 -26.58
C PRO A 116 14.69 -17.22 -26.38
N LYS A 117 15.58 -17.10 -25.38
CA LYS A 117 16.27 -15.86 -25.00
C LYS A 117 17.02 -15.12 -26.13
N HIS A 118 17.30 -15.80 -27.24
CA HIS A 118 17.96 -15.24 -28.43
C HIS A 118 17.00 -14.89 -29.58
N LYS A 119 15.70 -15.09 -29.37
CA LYS A 119 14.63 -14.75 -30.31
C LYS A 119 13.71 -13.72 -29.66
N GLU A 120 13.64 -12.55 -30.27
CA GLU A 120 12.77 -11.46 -29.84
C GLU A 120 11.93 -10.97 -31.03
N LEU A 121 10.65 -10.74 -30.79
CA LEU A 121 9.78 -9.95 -31.64
C LEU A 121 10.11 -8.48 -31.43
N ASN A 122 10.99 -7.95 -32.26
CA ASN A 122 11.32 -6.52 -32.27
C ASN A 122 10.65 -5.85 -33.48
N ASN A 123 9.35 -5.60 -33.36
CA ASN A 123 8.55 -4.96 -34.40
C ASN A 123 7.81 -3.74 -33.82
N LYS A 124 7.07 -3.01 -34.67
CA LYS A 124 6.37 -1.77 -34.26
C LYS A 124 5.22 -2.01 -33.29
N ILE A 125 4.72 -3.24 -33.24
CA ILE A 125 3.59 -3.67 -32.42
C ILE A 125 4.05 -3.95 -30.99
N THR A 126 5.30 -4.32 -30.77
CA THR A 126 5.84 -4.53 -29.42
C THR A 126 5.66 -3.28 -28.54
N GLY A 127 5.30 -3.49 -27.27
CA GLY A 127 5.23 -2.46 -26.24
C GLY A 127 3.93 -2.50 -25.44
N ASP A 128 3.73 -1.44 -24.65
CA ASP A 128 2.53 -1.21 -23.86
C ASP A 128 1.43 -0.56 -24.70
N TRP A 129 0.22 -1.10 -24.58
CA TRP A 129 -0.98 -0.66 -25.27
C TRP A 129 -2.15 -0.56 -24.29
N PHE A 130 -3.05 0.36 -24.58
CA PHE A 130 -4.34 0.46 -23.93
C PHE A 130 -5.38 -0.18 -24.84
N PHE A 131 -5.98 -1.27 -24.39
CA PHE A 131 -7.09 -1.92 -25.09
C PHE A 131 -8.38 -1.17 -24.77
N GLU A 132 -8.80 -0.34 -25.72
CA GLU A 132 -9.91 0.60 -25.54
C GLU A 132 -11.25 -0.12 -25.59
N LYS A 133 -11.52 -0.76 -26.73
CA LYS A 133 -12.82 -1.34 -27.06
C LYS A 133 -12.68 -2.51 -28.02
N MET A 134 -13.71 -3.34 -28.03
CA MET A 134 -13.90 -4.40 -29.01
C MET A 134 -15.26 -4.24 -29.67
N GLU A 135 -15.34 -4.55 -30.95
CA GLU A 135 -16.59 -4.66 -31.69
C GLU A 135 -16.79 -6.11 -32.12
N ILE A 136 -17.91 -6.71 -31.70
CA ILE A 136 -18.31 -8.07 -32.09
C ILE A 136 -19.67 -7.97 -32.75
N LYS A 137 -19.79 -8.36 -34.02
CA LYS A 137 -21.09 -8.38 -34.74
C LYS A 137 -21.84 -7.03 -34.73
N GLY A 138 -21.09 -5.93 -34.67
CA GLY A 138 -21.63 -4.57 -34.62
C GLY A 138 -22.00 -4.07 -33.22
N GLU A 139 -21.86 -4.89 -32.17
CA GLU A 139 -21.97 -4.45 -30.78
C GLU A 139 -20.59 -4.01 -30.27
N THR A 140 -20.52 -2.84 -29.62
CA THR A 140 -19.28 -2.31 -29.05
C THR A 140 -19.24 -2.55 -27.54
N ASP A 141 -18.16 -3.17 -27.07
CA ASP A 141 -17.85 -3.33 -25.64
C ASP A 141 -16.59 -2.53 -25.28
N VAL A 142 -16.64 -1.79 -24.17
CA VAL A 142 -15.52 -1.00 -23.66
C VAL A 142 -14.69 -1.88 -22.73
N VAL A 143 -13.46 -2.19 -23.17
CA VAL A 143 -12.57 -3.13 -22.47
C VAL A 143 -11.78 -2.41 -21.37
N GLY A 144 -11.14 -1.30 -21.71
CA GLY A 144 -10.37 -0.46 -20.78
C GLY A 144 -9.32 -1.23 -19.99
N SER A 145 -8.35 -1.85 -20.68
CA SER A 145 -7.31 -2.65 -20.03
C SER A 145 -5.91 -2.38 -20.57
N LEU A 146 -4.91 -2.44 -19.68
CA LEU A 146 -3.50 -2.38 -20.04
C LEU A 146 -3.05 -3.72 -20.64
N VAL A 147 -2.40 -3.63 -21.79
CA VAL A 147 -1.93 -4.73 -22.61
C VAL A 147 -0.45 -4.57 -22.87
N GLU A 148 0.35 -5.60 -22.59
CA GLU A 148 1.75 -5.64 -23.02
C GLU A 148 1.93 -6.72 -24.08
N LEU A 149 2.33 -6.32 -25.28
CA LEU A 149 2.80 -7.21 -26.33
C LEU A 149 4.33 -7.26 -26.25
N ASN A 150 4.84 -8.17 -25.43
CA ASN A 150 6.26 -8.19 -25.10
C ASN A 150 7.12 -8.82 -26.21
N LYS A 151 8.42 -8.55 -26.18
CA LYS A 151 9.37 -9.08 -27.18
C LYS A 151 9.50 -10.59 -27.17
N ASN A 152 9.17 -11.25 -26.06
CA ASN A 152 9.30 -12.70 -25.93
C ASN A 152 8.06 -13.44 -26.45
N GLY A 153 7.19 -12.79 -27.21
CA GLY A 153 5.97 -13.39 -27.76
C GLY A 153 4.93 -13.71 -26.70
N ILE A 154 4.96 -13.03 -25.54
CA ILE A 154 3.95 -13.14 -24.49
C ILE A 154 3.08 -11.89 -24.49
N PHE A 155 1.78 -12.11 -24.40
CA PHE A 155 0.77 -11.08 -24.29
C PHE A 155 0.23 -11.05 -22.86
N TYR A 156 0.41 -9.92 -22.19
CA TYR A 156 -0.10 -9.70 -20.83
C TYR A 156 -1.33 -8.79 -20.85
N ILE A 157 -2.27 -9.08 -19.96
CA ILE A 157 -3.36 -8.16 -19.59
C ILE A 157 -3.28 -7.92 -18.10
N ARG A 158 -3.14 -6.66 -17.66
CA ARG A 158 -3.01 -6.30 -16.23
C ARG A 158 -1.96 -7.14 -15.50
N ASP A 159 -0.75 -7.22 -16.10
CA ASP A 159 0.41 -7.98 -15.61
C ASP A 159 0.22 -9.51 -15.49
N ARG A 160 -0.90 -10.05 -16.01
CA ARG A 160 -1.17 -11.49 -16.07
C ARG A 160 -0.87 -12.02 -17.45
N VAL A 161 -0.15 -13.14 -17.52
CA VAL A 161 0.08 -13.87 -18.77
C VAL A 161 -1.28 -14.30 -19.32
N PHE A 162 -1.69 -13.69 -20.42
CA PHE A 162 -2.96 -13.97 -21.08
C PHE A 162 -2.80 -15.02 -22.19
N GLY A 163 -1.67 -14.99 -22.88
CA GLY A 163 -1.30 -15.99 -23.88
C GLY A 163 -0.01 -15.65 -24.60
N THR A 164 0.17 -16.26 -25.78
CA THR A 164 1.28 -15.93 -26.67
C THR A 164 0.81 -15.11 -27.86
N TRP A 165 1.76 -14.40 -28.46
CA TRP A 165 1.55 -13.69 -29.71
C TRP A 165 2.75 -13.83 -30.65
N ASP A 166 2.50 -13.75 -31.95
CA ASP A 166 3.52 -13.69 -33.00
C ASP A 166 3.11 -12.68 -34.08
N TYR A 167 4.08 -12.21 -34.88
CA TYR A 167 3.85 -11.26 -35.96
C TYR A 167 4.36 -11.82 -37.28
N ASN A 168 3.47 -11.94 -38.25
CA ASN A 168 3.81 -12.32 -39.61
C ASN A 168 3.91 -11.07 -40.49
N GLU A 169 5.15 -10.66 -40.79
CA GLU A 169 5.43 -9.49 -41.62
C GLU A 169 4.91 -9.64 -43.05
N SER A 170 4.90 -10.87 -43.60
CA SER A 170 4.52 -11.10 -45.00
C SER A 170 3.03 -10.94 -45.27
N SER A 171 2.19 -11.33 -44.31
CA SER A 171 0.73 -11.18 -44.35
C SER A 171 0.25 -9.95 -43.59
N ASN A 172 1.13 -9.25 -42.86
CA ASN A 172 0.78 -8.17 -41.94
C ASN A 172 -0.32 -8.59 -40.95
N THR A 173 -0.10 -9.73 -40.30
CA THR A 173 -1.02 -10.32 -39.32
C THR A 173 -0.35 -10.51 -37.96
N ILE A 174 -1.14 -10.46 -36.89
CA ILE A 174 -0.75 -10.90 -35.55
C ILE A 174 -1.46 -12.22 -35.25
N ILE A 175 -0.72 -13.19 -34.73
CA ILE A 175 -1.28 -14.48 -34.32
C ILE A 175 -1.38 -14.43 -32.81
N LEU A 176 -2.58 -14.55 -32.27
CA LEU A 176 -2.81 -14.65 -30.83
C LEU A 176 -3.15 -16.11 -30.49
N ASP A 177 -2.55 -16.64 -29.43
CA ASP A 177 -2.88 -17.96 -28.91
C ASP A 177 -3.25 -17.89 -27.42
N ASN A 178 -4.56 -17.84 -27.18
CA ASN A 178 -5.18 -17.95 -25.86
C ASN A 178 -6.60 -18.48 -26.02
N LYS A 179 -7.33 -18.68 -24.92
CA LYS A 179 -8.69 -19.26 -24.97
C LYS A 179 -9.72 -18.36 -25.67
N ASP A 180 -9.59 -17.06 -25.50
CA ASP A 180 -10.66 -16.09 -25.84
C ASP A 180 -10.42 -15.40 -27.19
N PHE A 181 -9.16 -15.20 -27.58
CA PHE A 181 -8.78 -14.48 -28.81
C PHE A 181 -7.94 -15.31 -29.77
N LYS A 182 -7.99 -16.65 -29.74
CA LYS A 182 -7.19 -17.48 -30.63
C LYS A 182 -7.45 -17.14 -32.11
N GLY A 183 -6.40 -16.86 -32.88
CA GLY A 183 -6.52 -16.66 -34.32
C GLY A 183 -5.45 -15.79 -34.93
N GLU A 184 -5.53 -15.63 -36.26
CA GLU A 184 -4.66 -14.77 -37.05
C GLU A 184 -5.43 -13.51 -37.45
N TYR A 185 -5.08 -12.38 -36.83
CA TYR A 185 -5.76 -11.10 -37.02
C TYR A 185 -5.02 -10.24 -38.04
N ALA A 186 -5.77 -9.69 -38.99
CA ALA A 186 -5.26 -8.67 -39.89
C ALA A 186 -5.01 -7.37 -39.13
N ILE A 187 -3.82 -6.80 -39.33
CA ILE A 187 -3.41 -5.55 -38.66
C ILE A 187 -3.78 -4.35 -39.54
N SER A 188 -4.46 -3.38 -38.93
CA SER A 188 -4.59 -2.03 -39.47
C SER A 188 -3.95 -1.05 -38.48
N GLN A 189 -2.91 -0.34 -38.93
CA GLN A 189 -2.22 0.71 -38.16
C GLN A 189 -2.46 2.06 -38.84
N PRO A 190 -3.57 2.74 -38.53
CA PRO A 190 -3.84 4.06 -39.11
C PRO A 190 -2.75 5.09 -38.78
N ASN A 191 -2.05 4.94 -37.64
CA ASN A 191 -0.85 5.71 -37.32
C ASN A 191 0.06 4.96 -36.32
N LYS A 192 1.18 5.58 -35.91
CA LYS A 192 2.19 4.96 -35.01
C LYS A 192 1.70 4.67 -33.58
N ASN A 193 0.58 5.28 -33.18
CA ASN A 193 0.01 5.17 -31.85
C ASN A 193 -1.28 4.35 -31.83
N GLU A 194 -1.76 3.86 -32.97
CA GLU A 194 -3.02 3.13 -33.07
C GLU A 194 -2.79 1.76 -33.69
N LEU A 195 -3.42 0.75 -33.11
CA LEU A 195 -3.40 -0.62 -33.60
C LEU A 195 -4.83 -1.15 -33.60
N VAL A 196 -5.28 -1.63 -34.76
CA VAL A 196 -6.56 -2.31 -34.90
C VAL A 196 -6.32 -3.73 -35.39
N LEU A 197 -6.84 -4.71 -34.65
CA LEU A 197 -6.74 -6.13 -34.97
C LEU A 197 -8.10 -6.64 -35.42
N ASN A 198 -8.15 -7.28 -36.59
CA ASN A 198 -9.40 -7.69 -37.24
C ASN A 198 -9.40 -9.19 -37.53
N LEU A 199 -10.44 -9.89 -37.08
CA LEU A 199 -10.68 -11.31 -37.40
C LEU A 199 -12.18 -11.51 -37.57
N ASP A 200 -12.62 -11.86 -38.78
CA ASP A 200 -14.02 -12.03 -39.13
C ASP A 200 -14.90 -10.81 -38.75
N GLU A 201 -15.81 -10.98 -37.78
CA GLU A 201 -16.72 -9.94 -37.27
C GLU A 201 -16.22 -9.31 -35.96
N ILE A 202 -14.94 -9.50 -35.63
CA ILE A 202 -14.28 -9.00 -34.41
C ILE A 202 -13.24 -7.95 -34.78
N ASN A 203 -13.40 -6.73 -34.23
CA ASN A 203 -12.40 -5.66 -34.31
C ASN A 203 -11.94 -5.27 -32.90
N MET A 204 -10.64 -5.25 -32.65
CA MET A 204 -10.05 -4.84 -31.37
C MET A 204 -9.21 -3.57 -31.57
N TYR A 205 -9.45 -2.55 -30.75
CA TYR A 205 -8.84 -1.23 -30.89
C TYR A 205 -7.89 -0.94 -29.74
N PHE A 206 -6.67 -0.55 -30.07
CA PHE A 206 -5.60 -0.28 -29.12
C PHE A 206 -4.92 1.06 -29.38
N SER A 207 -4.60 1.77 -28.30
CA SER A 207 -3.76 2.96 -28.32
C SER A 207 -2.42 2.71 -27.64
N LYS A 208 -1.32 3.15 -28.25
CA LYS A 208 0.02 2.94 -27.72
C LYS A 208 0.22 3.78 -26.47
N ILE A 209 0.71 3.15 -25.40
CA ILE A 209 0.95 3.82 -24.13
C ILE A 209 2.36 4.39 -24.11
N ASP A 210 2.45 5.66 -23.71
CA ASP A 210 3.70 6.30 -23.32
C ASP A 210 3.70 6.44 -21.80
N LYS A 211 4.37 5.50 -21.12
CA LYS A 211 4.42 5.44 -19.65
C LYS A 211 4.99 6.73 -19.04
N GLN A 212 6.05 7.29 -19.64
CA GLN A 212 6.65 8.51 -19.10
C GLN A 212 5.69 9.69 -19.24
N LYS A 213 5.02 9.78 -20.39
CA LYS A 213 3.98 10.80 -20.59
C LYS A 213 2.85 10.67 -19.56
N ILE A 214 2.36 9.46 -19.27
CA ILE A 214 1.33 9.25 -18.24
C ILE A 214 1.81 9.73 -16.88
N ILE A 215 3.04 9.38 -16.48
CA ILE A 215 3.61 9.81 -15.20
C ILE A 215 3.67 11.34 -15.10
N ASP A 216 4.17 11.98 -16.16
CA ASP A 216 4.32 13.44 -16.22
C ASP A 216 2.94 14.13 -16.20
N GLU A 217 1.96 13.62 -16.96
CA GLU A 217 0.60 14.18 -16.99
C GLU A 217 -0.17 13.93 -15.69
N ASN A 218 -0.04 12.75 -15.08
CA ASN A 218 -0.64 12.44 -13.77
C ASN A 218 -0.12 13.41 -12.70
N LYS A 219 1.19 13.67 -12.69
CA LYS A 219 1.82 14.61 -11.76
C LYS A 219 1.31 16.04 -11.92
N GLU A 220 1.08 16.47 -13.15
CA GLU A 220 0.56 17.81 -13.46
C GLU A 220 -0.97 17.90 -13.45
N SER A 221 -1.68 16.80 -13.19
CA SER A 221 -3.14 16.73 -13.31
C SER A 221 -3.89 17.60 -12.30
N GLY A 222 -3.29 17.84 -11.13
CA GLY A 222 -3.98 18.43 -9.98
C GLY A 222 -4.94 17.48 -9.25
N LEU A 223 -4.98 16.20 -9.63
CA LEU A 223 -5.83 15.16 -9.03
C LEU A 223 -5.18 14.46 -7.82
N LEU A 224 -3.87 14.59 -7.62
CA LEU A 224 -3.15 13.91 -6.55
C LEU A 224 -3.74 14.23 -5.16
N GLY A 225 -3.85 13.20 -4.33
CA GLY A 225 -4.49 13.27 -3.01
C GLY A 225 -5.81 12.51 -2.94
N THR A 226 -6.57 12.75 -1.86
CA THR A 226 -7.81 12.04 -1.55
C THR A 226 -9.02 12.95 -1.73
N TRP A 227 -9.98 12.50 -2.54
CA TRP A 227 -11.24 13.17 -2.86
C TRP A 227 -12.42 12.42 -2.27
N GLU A 228 -13.33 13.13 -1.61
CA GLU A 228 -14.58 12.61 -1.07
C GLU A 228 -15.75 12.92 -2.01
N PHE A 229 -16.53 11.90 -2.35
CA PHE A 229 -17.78 11.98 -3.10
C PHE A 229 -18.91 11.46 -2.22
N LYS A 230 -19.87 12.33 -1.88
CA LYS A 230 -21.05 11.96 -1.10
C LYS A 230 -22.17 11.46 -2.01
N ASP A 231 -22.97 10.53 -1.49
CA ASP A 231 -24.09 9.91 -2.19
C ASP A 231 -23.66 9.20 -3.49
N VAL A 232 -22.43 8.64 -3.48
CA VAL A 232 -21.84 7.89 -4.58
C VAL A 232 -21.38 6.54 -4.04
N PRO A 233 -21.81 5.40 -4.64
CA PRO A 233 -22.56 5.31 -5.91
C PRO A 233 -24.08 5.51 -5.77
N TYR A 234 -24.61 5.61 -4.56
CA TYR A 234 -26.02 5.86 -4.23
C TYR A 234 -26.15 6.69 -2.95
N GLU A 235 -27.36 7.19 -2.67
CA GLU A 235 -27.67 7.97 -1.48
C GLU A 235 -27.26 7.27 -0.18
N GLY A 236 -26.57 7.99 0.70
CA GLY A 236 -26.05 7.46 1.97
C GLY A 236 -24.66 6.82 1.88
N ALA A 237 -24.15 6.53 0.69
CA ALA A 237 -22.77 6.05 0.52
C ALA A 237 -21.78 7.21 0.42
N THR A 238 -20.58 7.03 0.96
CA THR A 238 -19.44 7.94 0.80
C THR A 238 -18.30 7.23 0.11
N THR A 239 -17.88 7.74 -1.05
CA THR A 239 -16.74 7.22 -1.79
C THR A 239 -15.53 8.14 -1.63
N PHE A 240 -14.41 7.59 -1.16
CA PHE A 240 -13.11 8.24 -1.17
C PHE A 240 -12.27 7.70 -2.33
N ILE A 241 -11.68 8.58 -3.14
CA ILE A 241 -10.74 8.21 -4.19
C ILE A 241 -9.40 8.87 -3.89
N THR A 242 -8.36 8.05 -3.75
CA THR A 242 -6.98 8.52 -3.57
C THR A 242 -6.20 8.29 -4.85
N PHE A 243 -5.67 9.35 -5.46
CA PHE A 243 -4.73 9.27 -6.58
C PHE A 243 -3.30 9.46 -6.09
N ASN A 244 -2.42 8.53 -6.45
CA ASN A 244 -1.02 8.51 -6.03
C ASN A 244 -0.09 8.51 -7.26
N GLU A 245 1.11 9.07 -7.08
CA GLU A 245 2.21 8.86 -8.00
C GLU A 245 2.71 7.40 -7.94
N PRO A 246 3.23 6.84 -9.05
CA PRO A 246 3.23 7.43 -10.38
C PRO A 246 1.84 7.39 -11.06
N ASP A 247 1.08 6.32 -10.83
CA ASP A 247 -0.14 6.05 -11.60
C ASP A 247 -1.10 5.11 -10.86
N THR A 248 -1.08 5.06 -9.52
CA THR A 248 -1.97 4.17 -8.76
C THR A 248 -3.13 4.93 -8.13
N PHE A 249 -4.27 4.28 -8.00
CA PHE A 249 -5.41 4.81 -7.26
C PHE A 249 -5.97 3.78 -6.27
N THR A 250 -6.63 4.27 -5.23
CA THR A 250 -7.42 3.47 -4.28
C THR A 250 -8.80 4.10 -4.12
N ILE A 251 -9.83 3.27 -4.10
CA ILE A 251 -11.20 3.64 -3.78
C ILE A 251 -11.61 2.95 -2.48
N ILE A 252 -12.19 3.74 -1.57
CA ILE A 252 -12.88 3.24 -0.38
C ILE A 252 -14.32 3.72 -0.42
N GLN A 253 -15.27 2.79 -0.36
CA GLN A 253 -16.68 3.10 -0.28
C GLN A 253 -17.19 2.71 1.10
N LYS A 254 -17.75 3.69 1.81
CA LYS A 254 -18.32 3.51 3.15
C LYS A 254 -19.81 3.72 3.12
N GLU A 255 -20.52 2.84 3.81
CA GLU A 255 -21.95 2.95 4.11
C GLU A 255 -22.21 2.40 5.53
N GLU A 256 -23.46 2.47 5.99
CA GLU A 256 -23.80 2.02 7.35
C GLU A 256 -23.47 0.53 7.54
N GLY A 257 -22.47 0.26 8.38
CA GLY A 257 -22.04 -1.11 8.72
C GLY A 257 -21.23 -1.84 7.64
N MET A 258 -20.86 -1.18 6.53
CA MET A 258 -20.07 -1.81 5.47
C MET A 258 -19.02 -0.85 4.90
N SER A 259 -17.85 -1.42 4.58
CA SER A 259 -16.77 -0.74 3.88
C SER A 259 -16.21 -1.67 2.80
N SER A 260 -15.90 -1.12 1.62
CA SER A 260 -15.20 -1.84 0.57
C SER A 260 -13.97 -1.06 0.09
N LYS A 261 -12.92 -1.79 -0.29
CA LYS A 261 -11.66 -1.22 -0.78
C LYS A 261 -11.22 -1.93 -2.06
N PHE A 262 -10.89 -1.15 -3.07
CA PHE A 262 -10.34 -1.62 -4.34
C PHE A 262 -9.45 -0.55 -4.96
N GLY A 263 -8.71 -0.89 -6.02
CA GLY A 263 -7.77 0.03 -6.63
C GLY A 263 -7.22 -0.48 -7.95
N GLY A 264 -6.31 0.28 -8.53
CA GLY A 264 -5.71 -0.05 -9.81
C GLY A 264 -4.80 1.06 -10.31
N ALA A 265 -4.67 1.15 -11.63
CA ALA A 265 -3.88 2.18 -12.29
C ALA A 265 -4.77 3.28 -12.85
N TRP A 266 -4.29 4.52 -12.92
CA TRP A 266 -4.99 5.63 -13.54
C TRP A 266 -4.10 6.37 -14.54
N MET A 267 -4.71 6.90 -15.58
CA MET A 267 -4.03 7.66 -16.62
C MET A 267 -4.82 8.93 -16.93
N PHE A 268 -4.17 10.07 -16.81
CA PHE A 268 -4.69 11.38 -17.16
C PHE A 268 -4.30 11.74 -18.59
N ASN A 269 -5.23 12.36 -19.33
CA ASN A 269 -5.01 13.00 -20.62
C ASN A 269 -5.22 14.50 -20.47
N LYS A 270 -4.11 15.24 -20.45
CA LYS A 270 -4.10 16.70 -20.24
C LYS A 270 -4.83 17.47 -21.35
N ASN A 271 -4.82 16.97 -22.58
CA ASN A 271 -5.42 17.69 -23.72
C ASN A 271 -6.95 17.65 -23.69
N GLU A 272 -7.50 16.52 -23.26
CA GLU A 272 -8.95 16.30 -23.19
C GLU A 272 -9.51 16.62 -21.80
N MET A 273 -8.63 16.79 -20.81
CA MET A 273 -8.98 16.91 -19.39
C MET A 273 -9.80 15.70 -18.93
N THR A 274 -9.40 14.51 -19.37
CA THR A 274 -10.03 13.23 -19.05
C THR A 274 -9.07 12.35 -18.29
N PHE A 275 -9.58 11.40 -17.51
CA PHE A 275 -8.80 10.31 -16.97
C PHE A 275 -9.55 8.99 -17.02
N MET A 276 -8.80 7.90 -17.03
CA MET A 276 -9.33 6.55 -16.96
C MET A 276 -8.75 5.82 -15.76
N MET A 277 -9.60 5.04 -15.08
CA MET A 277 -9.21 4.15 -13.99
C MET A 277 -9.29 2.70 -14.44
N VAL A 278 -8.13 2.06 -14.55
CA VAL A 278 -7.95 0.68 -14.96
C VAL A 278 -7.89 -0.21 -13.73
N GLY A 279 -8.73 -1.25 -13.69
CA GLY A 279 -8.87 -2.16 -12.55
C GLY A 279 -10.30 -2.26 -12.04
N LEU A 280 -11.17 -1.33 -12.45
CA LEU A 280 -12.59 -1.30 -12.10
C LEU A 280 -13.40 -2.38 -12.84
N ARG A 281 -14.43 -2.89 -12.16
CA ARG A 281 -15.46 -3.82 -12.68
C ARG A 281 -16.52 -3.04 -13.45
N SER A 282 -17.30 -3.76 -14.26
CA SER A 282 -18.37 -3.21 -15.12
C SER A 282 -19.32 -2.24 -14.40
N GLU A 283 -19.65 -2.57 -13.17
CA GLU A 283 -20.64 -1.92 -12.32
C GLU A 283 -20.08 -0.75 -11.49
N ASP A 284 -18.75 -0.58 -11.45
CA ASP A 284 -18.14 0.48 -10.66
C ASP A 284 -18.38 1.84 -11.34
N VAL A 285 -18.85 2.82 -10.57
CA VAL A 285 -19.37 4.11 -11.07
C VAL A 285 -18.41 4.85 -11.99
N PHE A 286 -17.14 4.89 -11.62
CA PHE A 286 -16.13 5.65 -12.35
C PHE A 286 -15.40 4.82 -13.42
N LYS A 287 -15.91 3.64 -13.79
CA LYS A 287 -15.33 2.84 -14.88
C LYS A 287 -15.49 3.56 -16.21
N GLY A 288 -14.40 3.58 -16.98
CA GLY A 288 -14.32 4.21 -18.30
C GLY A 288 -13.67 5.58 -18.23
N GLU A 289 -13.96 6.41 -19.23
CA GLU A 289 -13.47 7.78 -19.30
C GLU A 289 -14.24 8.69 -18.34
N ASN A 290 -13.51 9.45 -17.53
CA ASN A 290 -14.02 10.46 -16.63
C ASN A 290 -13.51 11.82 -17.09
N LYS A 291 -14.41 12.75 -17.38
CA LYS A 291 -14.04 14.09 -17.82
C LYS A 291 -14.09 15.07 -16.65
N ILE A 292 -13.03 15.85 -16.48
CA ILE A 292 -13.00 16.95 -15.52
C ILE A 292 -13.78 18.12 -16.12
N VAL A 293 -14.93 18.43 -15.54
CA VAL A 293 -15.76 19.57 -15.95
C VAL A 293 -15.24 20.86 -15.32
N THR A 294 -14.96 20.81 -14.02
CA THR A 294 -14.34 21.91 -13.27
C THR A 294 -13.48 21.37 -12.13
N MET A 295 -12.39 22.06 -11.81
CA MET A 295 -11.56 21.77 -10.65
C MET A 295 -10.89 23.06 -10.17
N ASN A 296 -10.89 23.31 -8.85
CA ASN A 296 -10.31 24.54 -8.27
C ASN A 296 -9.38 24.29 -7.08
N GLY A 297 -8.87 23.07 -6.94
CA GLY A 297 -7.95 22.67 -5.86
C GLY A 297 -8.63 22.36 -4.52
N GLU A 298 -9.93 22.61 -4.39
CA GLU A 298 -10.76 22.22 -3.24
C GLU A 298 -11.94 21.33 -3.66
N ALA A 299 -12.49 21.56 -4.84
CA ALA A 299 -13.61 20.81 -5.38
C ALA A 299 -13.31 20.34 -6.81
N ILE A 300 -13.96 19.25 -7.18
CA ILE A 300 -13.93 18.67 -8.52
C ILE A 300 -15.34 18.31 -8.97
N GLU A 301 -15.63 18.54 -10.24
CA GLU A 301 -16.81 18.01 -10.91
C GLU A 301 -16.36 17.09 -12.05
N LEU A 302 -16.81 15.84 -11.99
CA LEU A 302 -16.48 14.79 -12.94
C LEU A 302 -17.72 14.40 -13.73
N GLU A 303 -17.60 14.30 -15.05
CA GLU A 303 -18.62 13.71 -15.89
C GLU A 303 -18.20 12.29 -16.28
N ASN A 304 -19.10 11.32 -16.07
CA ASN A 304 -18.94 9.96 -16.56
C ASN A 304 -20.31 9.46 -17.06
N LYS A 305 -20.36 9.00 -18.32
CA LYS A 305 -21.56 8.45 -18.97
C LYS A 305 -22.80 9.36 -18.84
N GLY A 306 -22.61 10.67 -18.93
CA GLY A 306 -23.65 11.70 -18.85
C GLY A 306 -24.05 12.09 -17.43
N THR A 307 -23.45 11.52 -16.38
CA THR A 307 -23.72 11.84 -14.98
C THR A 307 -22.62 12.72 -14.40
N ILE A 308 -22.99 13.75 -13.63
CA ILE A 308 -22.04 14.64 -12.94
C ILE A 308 -21.88 14.20 -11.49
N TYR A 309 -20.65 13.92 -11.09
CA TYR A 309 -20.23 13.60 -9.73
C TYR A 309 -19.44 14.78 -9.16
N LYS A 310 -19.79 15.18 -7.94
CA LYS A 310 -19.11 16.28 -7.25
C LYS A 310 -18.27 15.74 -6.12
N GLY A 311 -16.99 16.07 -6.12
CA GLY A 311 -16.05 15.69 -5.09
C GLY A 311 -15.47 16.92 -4.38
N ALA A 312 -15.09 16.74 -3.12
CA ALA A 312 -14.31 17.69 -2.35
C ALA A 312 -12.97 17.06 -1.97
N ILE A 313 -11.88 17.80 -2.06
CA ILE A 313 -10.58 17.31 -1.61
C ILE A 313 -10.61 17.23 -0.08
N LYS A 314 -10.16 16.10 0.44
CA LYS A 314 -9.98 15.88 1.88
C LYS A 314 -8.54 16.05 2.30
N VAL A 315 -7.63 15.51 1.49
CA VAL A 315 -6.19 15.52 1.79
C VAL A 315 -5.46 15.80 0.49
N LYS A 316 -4.69 16.89 0.45
CA LYS A 316 -3.75 17.15 -0.64
C LYS A 316 -2.53 16.25 -0.49
N GLU A 317 -1.87 15.94 -1.61
CA GLU A 317 -0.64 15.13 -1.60
C GLU A 317 0.43 15.72 -0.66
N GLU A 318 0.62 17.03 -0.70
CA GLU A 318 1.54 17.79 0.16
C GLU A 318 1.17 17.78 1.66
N GLN A 319 -0.07 17.41 1.99
CA GLN A 319 -0.58 17.29 3.35
C GLN A 319 -0.61 15.83 3.83
N LYS A 320 -0.24 14.86 2.99
CA LYS A 320 -0.06 13.49 3.47
C LYS A 320 1.04 13.49 4.50
N ILE A 321 0.67 13.08 5.71
CA ILE A 321 1.65 12.80 6.77
C ILE A 321 2.55 11.69 6.23
N SER A 322 3.80 12.03 5.97
CA SER A 322 4.75 11.14 5.32
C SER A 322 5.01 9.95 6.24
N LYS A 323 4.33 8.83 5.93
CA LYS A 323 4.35 7.53 6.60
C LYS A 323 3.60 7.46 7.93
N ILE A 324 2.62 6.57 7.96
CA ILE A 324 2.07 6.02 9.21
C ILE A 324 3.22 5.34 9.97
N LYS A 325 3.54 5.83 11.16
CA LYS A 325 4.49 5.18 12.06
C LYS A 325 3.71 4.21 12.94
N ARG A 326 3.57 2.96 12.48
CA ARG A 326 2.96 1.88 13.25
C ARG A 326 3.79 1.60 14.50
N LEU A 327 3.13 1.48 15.65
CA LEU A 327 3.74 1.14 16.92
C LEU A 327 3.94 -0.38 16.96
N ALA A 328 5.19 -0.81 17.11
CA ALA A 328 5.58 -2.21 16.93
C ALA A 328 5.80 -2.98 18.25
N PHE A 329 5.48 -2.36 19.39
CA PHE A 329 5.62 -2.96 20.71
C PHE A 329 4.30 -3.55 21.20
N THR A 330 4.37 -4.50 22.14
CA THR A 330 3.22 -5.17 22.77
C THR A 330 3.35 -5.17 24.30
N ASP A 331 2.31 -5.63 25.00
CA ASP A 331 2.36 -5.83 26.45
C ASP A 331 3.54 -6.73 26.89
N ASP A 332 3.84 -7.78 26.12
CA ASP A 332 4.92 -8.73 26.43
C ASP A 332 6.30 -8.06 26.46
N ASP A 333 6.48 -6.95 25.73
CA ASP A 333 7.75 -6.21 25.73
C ASP A 333 8.06 -5.61 27.11
N PHE A 334 7.06 -5.48 27.98
CA PHE A 334 7.17 -4.93 29.33
C PHE A 334 7.43 -5.98 30.42
N TYR A 335 7.39 -7.27 30.09
CA TYR A 335 7.62 -8.36 31.04
C TYR A 335 8.81 -9.24 30.65
N THR A 336 9.52 -9.80 31.62
CA THR A 336 10.57 -10.81 31.42
C THR A 336 9.95 -12.14 30.96
N GLU A 337 10.78 -13.09 30.51
CA GLU A 337 10.32 -14.44 30.15
C GLU A 337 9.61 -15.15 31.32
N ASP A 338 9.95 -14.79 32.57
CA ASP A 338 9.36 -15.34 33.79
C ASP A 338 8.07 -14.61 34.21
N GLY A 339 7.67 -13.56 33.49
CA GLY A 339 6.46 -12.77 33.73
C GLY A 339 6.62 -11.62 34.72
N ASP A 340 7.85 -11.31 35.14
CA ASP A 340 8.13 -10.16 36.00
C ASP A 340 8.16 -8.87 35.18
N PHE A 341 7.61 -7.77 35.72
CA PHE A 341 7.68 -6.47 35.05
C PHE A 341 9.14 -6.01 34.95
N LYS A 342 9.57 -5.60 33.74
CA LYS A 342 10.98 -5.30 33.42
C LYS A 342 11.46 -3.96 33.97
N TYR A 343 10.54 -3.03 34.17
CA TYR A 343 10.86 -1.63 34.44
C TYR A 343 10.46 -1.33 35.88
N ASP A 344 11.33 -0.68 36.65
CA ASP A 344 10.96 -0.26 38.01
C ASP A 344 10.15 1.04 37.90
N GLU A 345 8.89 1.04 38.38
CA GLU A 345 8.02 2.21 38.29
C GLU A 345 8.62 3.45 38.98
N GLU A 346 9.37 3.27 40.07
CA GLU A 346 10.05 4.38 40.75
C GLU A 346 11.21 4.88 39.89
N GLU A 347 12.05 4.00 39.35
CA GLU A 347 13.19 4.35 38.48
C GLU A 347 12.75 5.03 37.17
N GLU A 348 11.72 4.49 36.51
CA GLU A 348 11.16 5.10 35.29
C GLU A 348 10.59 6.49 35.57
N SER A 349 9.91 6.66 36.70
CA SER A 349 9.36 7.94 37.10
C SER A 349 10.45 9.00 37.36
N GLU A 350 11.58 8.62 37.97
CA GLU A 350 12.74 9.51 38.18
C GLU A 350 13.36 10.01 36.87
N ASN A 351 13.21 9.25 35.79
CA ASN A 351 13.69 9.62 34.46
C ASN A 351 12.73 10.56 33.71
N LEU A 352 11.54 10.83 34.26
CA LEU A 352 10.59 11.76 33.65
C LEU A 352 10.86 13.21 34.06
N PRO A 353 10.81 14.15 33.11
CA PRO A 353 11.05 15.56 33.41
C PRO A 353 9.94 16.19 34.29
N TRP A 354 8.84 15.49 34.57
CA TRP A 354 7.56 16.09 34.96
C TRP A 354 7.10 15.80 36.40
N LEU A 355 7.90 15.11 37.22
CA LEU A 355 7.53 14.84 38.63
C LEU A 355 7.67 16.05 39.56
N ASN A 356 8.28 17.15 39.12
CA ASN A 356 8.38 18.37 39.90
C ASN A 356 7.17 19.28 39.66
N TRP A 357 6.15 19.13 40.52
CA TRP A 357 4.91 19.90 40.42
C TRP A 357 5.12 21.42 40.38
N LEU A 358 6.16 21.93 41.06
CA LEU A 358 6.42 23.37 41.17
C LEU A 358 7.00 23.91 39.86
N GLU A 359 7.87 23.14 39.21
CA GLU A 359 8.40 23.47 37.88
C GLU A 359 7.30 23.39 36.82
N MET A 360 6.48 22.33 36.85
CA MET A 360 5.29 22.23 35.98
C MET A 360 4.36 23.44 36.12
N LYS A 361 4.07 23.83 37.37
CA LYS A 361 3.23 25.00 37.63
C LYS A 361 3.84 26.26 37.04
N ASN A 362 5.14 26.49 37.24
CA ASN A 362 5.83 27.67 36.73
C ASN A 362 5.84 27.74 35.19
N ASP A 363 6.10 26.62 34.52
CA ASP A 363 6.12 26.54 33.05
C ASP A 363 4.76 26.82 32.42
N LEU A 364 3.67 26.53 33.15
CA LEU A 364 2.29 26.73 32.70
C LEU A 364 1.68 28.08 33.09
N LEU A 365 2.35 28.91 33.92
CA LEU A 365 1.80 30.21 34.37
C LEU A 365 1.49 31.16 33.21
N ASP A 366 2.35 31.16 32.20
CA ASP A 366 2.22 32.02 31.01
C ASP A 366 1.54 31.31 29.84
N VAL A 367 1.02 30.09 30.06
CA VAL A 367 0.29 29.32 29.06
C VAL A 367 -1.20 29.43 29.35
N SER A 368 -1.92 30.04 28.42
CA SER A 368 -3.38 30.15 28.45
C SER A 368 -4.06 29.04 27.63
N GLN A 369 -3.43 28.61 26.53
CA GLN A 369 -3.96 27.55 25.67
C GLN A 369 -2.86 26.72 25.03
N LEU A 370 -3.16 25.42 24.87
CA LEU A 370 -2.40 24.51 24.02
C LEU A 370 -3.27 24.12 22.82
N VAL A 371 -2.76 24.32 21.61
CA VAL A 371 -3.48 24.02 20.37
C VAL A 371 -2.82 22.85 19.68
N TYR A 372 -3.60 21.83 19.32
CA TYR A 372 -3.10 20.63 18.63
C TYR A 372 -3.81 20.43 17.29
N ASN A 373 -3.05 19.96 16.30
CA ASN A 373 -3.61 19.27 15.15
C ASN A 373 -3.94 17.84 15.57
N TYR A 374 -5.21 17.48 15.59
CA TYR A 374 -5.69 16.12 15.82
C TYR A 374 -6.03 15.47 14.49
N SER A 375 -5.28 14.43 14.14
CA SER A 375 -5.36 13.75 12.86
C SER A 375 -5.78 12.29 13.05
N VAL A 376 -6.86 11.89 12.40
CA VAL A 376 -7.41 10.53 12.45
C VAL A 376 -7.16 9.83 11.13
N LEU A 377 -6.53 8.66 11.16
CA LEU A 377 -6.35 7.85 9.96
C LEU A 377 -7.70 7.47 9.38
N ILE A 378 -7.93 7.81 8.12
CA ILE A 378 -9.08 7.30 7.38
C ILE A 378 -8.82 5.83 7.11
N GLU A 379 -9.56 4.97 7.81
CA GLU A 379 -9.46 3.51 7.73
C GLU A 379 -9.29 3.02 6.29
N GLY A 380 -8.29 2.16 6.07
CA GLY A 380 -7.96 1.59 4.77
C GLY A 380 -7.13 2.50 3.84
N THR A 381 -6.85 3.75 4.21
CA THR A 381 -5.98 4.68 3.46
C THR A 381 -4.65 4.95 4.18
N GLU A 382 -3.80 5.78 3.57
CA GLU A 382 -2.66 6.46 4.21
C GLU A 382 -2.95 7.94 4.52
N SER A 383 -4.22 8.34 4.42
CA SER A 383 -4.69 9.72 4.56
C SER A 383 -5.31 9.96 5.92
N PHE A 384 -5.20 11.19 6.42
CA PHE A 384 -5.73 11.59 7.71
C PHE A 384 -6.81 12.66 7.56
N GLU A 385 -7.88 12.57 8.36
CA GLU A 385 -8.76 13.70 8.61
C GLU A 385 -8.22 14.50 9.79
N THR A 386 -7.91 15.78 9.58
CA THR A 386 -7.32 16.64 10.61
C THR A 386 -8.28 17.74 11.04
N LYS A 387 -8.45 17.90 12.34
CA LYS A 387 -9.11 19.06 12.97
C LYS A 387 -8.20 19.70 14.02
N ILE A 388 -8.58 20.90 14.45
CA ILE A 388 -7.88 21.61 15.52
C ILE A 388 -8.60 21.32 16.84
N LEU A 389 -7.83 20.98 17.87
CA LEU A 389 -8.31 20.90 19.25
C LEU A 389 -7.60 21.93 20.12
N THR A 390 -8.33 22.59 21.00
CA THR A 390 -7.79 23.59 21.92
C THR A 390 -8.02 23.15 23.37
N ALA A 391 -6.93 22.99 24.12
CA ALA A 391 -6.99 22.79 25.57
C ALA A 391 -6.77 24.13 26.26
N ASN A 392 -7.71 24.56 27.11
CA ASN A 392 -7.47 25.71 27.98
C ASN A 392 -6.57 25.28 29.15
N VAL A 393 -5.67 26.18 29.53
CA VAL A 393 -4.75 26.00 30.65
C VAL A 393 -5.04 27.09 31.68
N GLN A 394 -5.22 26.69 32.92
CA GLN A 394 -5.38 27.61 34.05
C GLN A 394 -4.32 27.29 35.08
N ALA A 395 -3.37 28.19 35.31
CA ALA A 395 -2.37 28.06 36.37
C ALA A 395 -2.39 29.33 37.23
N ASN A 396 -2.45 29.18 38.56
CA ASN A 396 -2.47 30.31 39.48
C ASN A 396 -1.46 30.10 40.61
N LEU A 397 -0.58 31.07 40.85
CA LEU A 397 0.36 31.07 41.97
C LEU A 397 -0.32 30.96 43.34
N GLU A 398 -1.50 31.53 43.51
CA GLU A 398 -2.25 31.59 44.79
C GLU A 398 -3.06 30.32 45.11
N GLU A 399 -3.49 29.56 44.09
CA GLU A 399 -4.24 28.31 44.28
C GLU A 399 -3.30 27.08 44.26
N GLU A 400 -3.67 26.03 44.99
CA GLU A 400 -2.92 24.75 45.04
C GLU A 400 -3.11 23.90 43.77
N GLY A 401 -3.02 24.49 42.57
CA GLY A 401 -3.12 23.72 41.33
C GLY A 401 -3.04 24.53 40.04
N PHE A 402 -2.98 23.79 38.94
CA PHE A 402 -3.24 24.25 37.57
C PHE A 402 -4.15 23.24 36.89
N GLU A 403 -4.95 23.56 35.89
CA GLU A 403 -5.76 22.57 35.18
C GLU A 403 -5.60 22.70 33.68
N ILE A 404 -5.60 21.56 32.99
CA ILE A 404 -5.62 21.48 31.54
C ILE A 404 -6.86 20.71 31.12
N ASP A 405 -7.59 21.27 30.17
CA ASP A 405 -8.69 20.60 29.48
C ASP A 405 -8.19 19.30 28.82
N TYR A 406 -8.85 18.17 29.11
CA TYR A 406 -8.48 16.88 28.55
C TYR A 406 -9.07 16.71 27.14
N ILE A 407 -8.26 17.06 26.14
CA ILE A 407 -8.66 17.00 24.71
C ILE A 407 -8.29 15.69 24.00
N PHE A 408 -7.61 14.78 24.69
CA PHE A 408 -7.02 13.58 24.08
C PHE A 408 -8.01 12.41 23.88
N ASP A 409 -9.31 12.67 24.05
CA ASP A 409 -10.39 11.83 23.52
C ASP A 409 -10.87 12.32 22.14
N GLY A 410 -10.17 13.28 21.53
CA GLY A 410 -10.51 13.83 20.23
C GLY A 410 -11.57 14.95 20.26
N TYR A 411 -11.84 15.55 21.42
CA TYR A 411 -12.88 16.57 21.60
C TYR A 411 -12.38 17.75 22.42
N ASP A 412 -12.95 18.94 22.20
CA ASP A 412 -12.69 20.14 23.01
C ASP A 412 -13.99 20.87 23.43
N SER A 413 -13.86 21.96 24.20
CA SER A 413 -15.00 22.73 24.75
C SER A 413 -15.79 23.45 23.65
N TYR A 414 -15.21 23.55 22.45
CA TYR A 414 -15.84 24.10 21.26
C TYR A 414 -16.58 23.03 20.44
N SER A 415 -16.50 21.75 20.83
CA SER A 415 -17.04 20.59 20.12
C SER A 415 -18.49 20.20 20.50
N ASN A 416 -19.35 21.14 20.97
CA ASN A 416 -20.74 20.87 21.40
C ASN A 416 -20.89 19.79 22.50
N ILE A 417 -19.89 19.62 23.36
CA ILE A 417 -19.97 18.73 24.53
C ILE A 417 -20.31 19.57 25.76
N SER A 418 -21.23 19.08 26.59
CA SER A 418 -21.77 19.84 27.72
C SER A 418 -20.73 20.15 28.79
N GLU A 419 -19.77 19.26 29.03
CA GLU A 419 -18.66 19.45 29.97
C GLU A 419 -17.42 18.66 29.48
N LEU A 420 -16.29 19.33 29.31
CA LEU A 420 -15.01 18.66 29.12
C LEU A 420 -14.49 18.14 30.47
N ARG A 421 -13.76 17.02 30.42
CA ARG A 421 -12.97 16.57 31.56
C ARG A 421 -11.77 17.49 31.72
N THR A 422 -11.46 17.89 32.95
CA THR A 422 -10.23 18.60 33.31
C THR A 422 -9.33 17.66 34.10
N ASN A 423 -8.03 17.64 33.81
CA ASN A 423 -7.09 16.88 34.65
C ASN A 423 -6.56 17.77 35.79
N ARG A 424 -6.64 17.25 37.02
CA ARG A 424 -6.15 17.91 38.25
C ARG A 424 -5.20 17.02 39.06
N ASN A 425 -4.81 15.86 38.52
CA ASN A 425 -3.94 14.91 39.19
C ASN A 425 -2.47 15.17 38.81
N TYR A 426 -1.86 16.16 39.46
CA TYR A 426 -0.50 16.62 39.15
C TYR A 426 0.60 15.63 39.55
N SER A 427 0.24 14.60 40.32
CA SER A 427 1.13 13.50 40.67
C SER A 427 1.18 12.39 39.61
N ASP A 428 0.38 12.49 38.55
CA ASP A 428 0.41 11.49 37.48
C ASP A 428 1.65 11.68 36.59
N PRO A 429 2.53 10.67 36.45
CA PRO A 429 3.75 10.77 35.64
C PRO A 429 3.46 11.04 34.15
N LEU A 430 2.27 10.70 33.65
CA LEU A 430 1.88 10.93 32.26
C LEU A 430 0.93 12.12 32.09
N TYR A 431 0.87 13.06 33.04
CA TYR A 431 -0.06 14.20 32.99
C TYR A 431 -0.01 14.96 31.65
N PRO A 432 -1.15 15.36 31.05
CA PRO A 432 -2.53 15.18 31.53
C PRO A 432 -3.18 13.84 31.14
N PHE A 433 -2.42 12.84 30.71
CA PHE A 433 -2.91 11.45 30.65
C PHE A 433 -2.88 10.80 32.02
N SER A 434 -3.62 9.71 32.15
CA SER A 434 -3.52 8.87 33.34
C SER A 434 -2.57 7.70 33.11
N SER A 435 -1.63 7.52 34.02
CA SER A 435 -0.78 6.32 34.10
C SER A 435 -1.49 5.13 34.75
N ASN A 436 -2.63 5.33 35.39
CA ASN A 436 -3.34 4.25 36.08
C ASN A 436 -3.83 3.17 35.08
N GLY A 437 -3.31 1.95 35.24
CA GLY A 437 -3.59 0.85 34.32
C GLY A 437 -2.89 0.97 32.97
N THR A 438 -1.85 1.80 32.88
CA THR A 438 -1.01 1.98 31.68
C THR A 438 0.41 1.52 32.01
N LEU A 439 0.92 0.54 31.26
CA LEU A 439 2.33 0.18 31.29
C LEU A 439 3.11 1.21 30.48
N TYR A 440 4.26 1.69 30.95
CA TYR A 440 5.09 2.61 30.17
C TYR A 440 6.58 2.39 30.42
N ARG A 441 7.40 2.85 29.46
CA ARG A 441 8.86 2.87 29.53
C ARG A 441 9.41 4.11 28.84
N VAL A 442 10.49 4.67 29.38
CA VAL A 442 11.27 5.71 28.71
C VAL A 442 12.21 5.04 27.70
N ILE A 443 12.12 5.47 26.43
CA ILE A 443 12.96 4.91 25.35
C ILE A 443 14.15 5.81 25.00
N GLY A 444 14.19 7.03 25.53
CA GLY A 444 15.29 7.99 25.37
C GLY A 444 14.80 9.39 25.03
N GLU A 445 15.70 10.19 24.46
CA GLU A 445 15.42 11.57 24.02
C GLU A 445 15.42 11.65 22.48
N GLU A 446 14.46 12.38 21.91
CA GLU A 446 14.38 12.68 20.48
C GLU A 446 14.10 14.18 20.29
N GLN A 447 14.84 14.84 19.40
CA GLN A 447 14.49 16.17 18.91
C GLN A 447 13.40 16.04 17.84
N ILE A 448 12.26 16.71 18.01
CA ILE A 448 11.19 16.72 17.00
C ILE A 448 10.77 18.14 16.63
N THR A 449 10.29 18.30 15.40
CA THR A 449 9.75 19.58 14.89
C THR A 449 8.27 19.42 14.61
N THR A 450 7.49 20.37 15.14
CA THR A 450 6.05 20.50 14.95
C THR A 450 5.74 21.92 14.44
N PRO A 451 4.48 22.25 14.08
CA PRO A 451 4.15 23.63 13.71
C PRO A 451 4.41 24.67 14.82
N ALA A 452 4.44 24.24 16.09
CA ALA A 452 4.75 25.11 17.23
C ALA A 452 6.26 25.43 17.38
N GLY A 453 7.14 24.64 16.76
CA GLY A 453 8.58 24.80 16.87
C GLY A 453 9.35 23.47 16.89
N THR A 454 10.63 23.54 17.24
CA THR A 454 11.50 22.38 17.44
C THR A 454 11.77 22.21 18.94
N PHE A 455 11.60 21.00 19.45
CA PHE A 455 11.68 20.67 20.87
C PHE A 455 12.61 19.49 21.09
N GLU A 456 13.37 19.53 22.18
CA GLU A 456 13.99 18.34 22.76
C GLU A 456 12.94 17.62 23.61
N CYS A 457 12.73 16.33 23.36
CA CYS A 457 11.69 15.58 24.03
C CYS A 457 12.19 14.28 24.63
N THR A 458 11.81 14.00 25.87
CA THR A 458 11.79 12.65 26.42
C THR A 458 10.68 11.87 25.74
N VAL A 459 11.00 10.68 25.26
CA VAL A 459 10.09 9.84 24.50
C VAL A 459 9.76 8.60 25.29
N LEU A 460 8.47 8.30 25.37
CA LEU A 460 7.97 7.09 26.00
C LEU A 460 7.04 6.29 25.12
N GLU A 461 7.06 4.99 25.38
CA GLU A 461 6.11 4.01 24.84
C GLU A 461 5.24 3.54 25.97
N ALA A 462 3.93 3.47 25.73
CA ALA A 462 2.95 3.09 26.72
C ALA A 462 1.90 2.16 26.13
N VAL A 463 1.44 1.20 26.93
CA VAL A 463 0.32 0.32 26.59
C VAL A 463 -0.79 0.50 27.61
N GLY A 464 -1.94 0.94 27.11
CA GLY A 464 -3.15 1.14 27.90
C GLY A 464 -4.05 -0.09 27.88
N TYR A 465 -5.20 0.05 28.56
CA TYR A 465 -6.22 -0.98 28.61
C TYR A 465 -6.66 -1.44 27.21
N SER A 466 -6.87 -2.75 27.04
CA SER A 466 -7.28 -3.38 25.76
C SER A 466 -6.24 -3.31 24.62
N GLY A 467 -4.94 -3.19 24.94
CA GLY A 467 -3.87 -3.28 23.94
C GLY A 467 -3.68 -2.01 23.10
N VAL A 468 -4.19 -0.87 23.59
CA VAL A 468 -3.99 0.43 22.94
C VAL A 468 -2.56 0.89 23.15
N LEU A 469 -1.84 1.10 22.06
CA LEU A 469 -0.44 1.50 22.03
C LEU A 469 -0.33 3.02 21.95
N LYS A 470 0.58 3.62 22.71
CA LYS A 470 0.88 5.06 22.65
C LYS A 470 2.37 5.31 22.55
N LYS A 471 2.76 6.24 21.69
CA LYS A 471 4.09 6.84 21.69
C LYS A 471 3.97 8.34 21.90
N LEU A 472 4.72 8.84 22.86
CA LEU A 472 4.49 10.15 23.47
C LEU A 472 5.83 10.91 23.47
N TRP A 473 5.82 12.16 23.01
CA TRP A 473 6.98 13.06 23.00
C TRP A 473 6.74 14.21 23.97
N MET A 474 7.34 14.09 25.15
CA MET A 474 7.23 15.03 26.27
C MET A 474 8.24 16.16 26.10
N VAL A 475 7.82 17.42 26.08
CA VAL A 475 8.75 18.54 25.96
C VAL A 475 9.57 18.70 27.24
N ASN A 476 10.89 18.74 27.12
CA ASN A 476 11.80 18.76 28.28
C ASN A 476 11.88 20.13 28.97
N ASP A 477 11.68 21.22 28.21
CA ASP A 477 11.77 22.61 28.69
C ASP A 477 10.42 23.28 28.92
N LYS A 478 9.32 22.53 28.78
CA LYS A 478 7.94 22.95 29.05
C LYS A 478 7.15 21.78 29.62
N ILE A 479 7.24 21.62 30.93
CA ILE A 479 6.66 20.48 31.64
C ILE A 479 5.12 20.47 31.50
N GLY A 480 4.54 19.29 31.25
CA GLY A 480 3.10 19.10 31.03
C GLY A 480 2.63 19.39 29.59
N VAL A 481 3.55 19.63 28.66
CA VAL A 481 3.26 19.83 27.23
C VAL A 481 3.83 18.68 26.41
N TYR A 482 2.98 18.04 25.60
CA TYR A 482 3.41 17.07 24.60
C TYR A 482 3.65 17.77 23.27
N ALA A 483 4.79 17.54 22.63
CA ALA A 483 5.01 18.01 21.26
C ALA A 483 4.26 17.12 20.26
N LYS A 484 4.24 15.80 20.50
CA LYS A 484 3.55 14.84 19.64
C LYS A 484 3.05 13.64 20.42
N ILE A 485 1.93 13.08 19.96
CA ILE A 485 1.34 11.85 20.47
C ILE A 485 0.88 11.01 19.28
N ILE A 486 1.22 9.73 19.29
CA ILE A 486 0.64 8.72 18.43
C ILE A 486 -0.11 7.75 19.32
N GLU A 487 -1.37 7.50 19.02
CA GLU A 487 -2.20 6.50 19.68
C GLU A 487 -2.74 5.53 18.62
N GLU A 488 -2.56 4.24 18.85
CA GLU A 488 -2.90 3.19 17.92
C GLU A 488 -3.59 2.04 18.64
N ASN A 489 -4.77 1.66 18.15
CA ASN A 489 -5.33 0.34 18.41
C ASN A 489 -5.09 -0.51 17.15
N PRO A 490 -4.22 -1.53 17.20
CA PRO A 490 -3.90 -2.34 16.03
C PRO A 490 -4.97 -3.39 15.67
N ASP A 491 -6.11 -3.45 16.40
CA ASP A 491 -7.20 -4.40 16.12
C ASP A 491 -7.69 -4.32 14.67
N GLU A 492 -7.84 -5.47 14.01
CA GLU A 492 -8.17 -5.50 12.58
C GLU A 492 -9.61 -5.04 12.27
N ASN A 493 -10.53 -5.14 13.24
CA ASN A 493 -11.97 -4.89 13.03
C ASN A 493 -12.43 -3.54 13.60
N SER A 494 -11.73 -3.02 14.60
CA SER A 494 -12.09 -1.84 15.37
C SER A 494 -10.90 -0.94 15.68
N GLY A 495 -9.75 -1.23 15.05
CA GLY A 495 -8.53 -0.47 15.21
C GLY A 495 -8.66 0.97 14.73
N TYR A 496 -7.79 1.81 15.26
CA TYR A 496 -7.74 3.22 14.94
C TYR A 496 -6.30 3.71 15.07
N TYR A 497 -6.03 4.86 14.45
CA TYR A 497 -4.71 5.48 14.50
C TYR A 497 -4.88 6.99 14.55
N TYR A 498 -4.43 7.59 15.65
CA TYR A 498 -4.55 9.01 15.95
C TYR A 498 -3.18 9.64 16.12
N ILE A 499 -3.06 10.87 15.63
CA ILE A 499 -1.91 11.73 15.87
C ILE A 499 -2.38 13.04 16.48
N TYR A 500 -1.75 13.45 17.58
CA TYR A 500 -1.82 14.82 18.09
C TYR A 500 -0.46 15.47 17.87
N GLU A 501 -0.41 16.60 17.16
CA GLU A 501 0.82 17.39 16.99
C GLU A 501 0.60 18.82 17.47
N LEU A 502 1.50 19.28 18.35
CA LEU A 502 1.43 20.60 18.95
C LEU A 502 1.58 21.67 17.87
N LYS A 503 0.55 22.49 17.73
CA LYS A 503 0.46 23.54 16.72
C LYS A 503 0.87 24.90 17.26
N GLU A 504 0.45 25.23 18.47
CA GLU A 504 0.64 26.54 19.08
C GLU A 504 0.59 26.45 20.61
N ILE A 505 1.40 27.26 21.29
CA ILE A 505 1.35 27.51 22.73
C ILE A 505 1.04 29.01 22.86
N LYS A 506 -0.07 29.37 23.54
CA LYS A 506 -0.55 30.75 23.64
C LYS A 506 -0.46 31.34 25.02
#